data_AF-T1AG95-F1
#
_entry.id   AF-T1AG95-F1
#
_cell.length_a   1.000
_cell.length_b   1.000
_cell.length_c   1.000
_cell.angle_alpha   90.00
_cell.angle_beta   90.00
_cell.angle_gamma   90.00
#
_symmetry.space_group_name_H-M   'P 1'
#
loop_
_entity.id
_entity.type
_entity.pdbx_description
1 polymer ?
#
loop_
_entity_poly.entity_id
_entity_poly.type
_entity_poly.pdbx_seq_one_letter_code
_entity_poly.pdbx_strand_id
1 'polypeptide(L)'
;MRAALDAAGCRPEDVDLIIFGTTTPNLFFPNCGVLLQARLGCRGVPAFSVETACSGFMYALSIADKFVRAGEAKRALAIGAETLSRITDWTDRSTAVL
;
A
#
# COMPACT_ATOMS: atom_id res chain seq x y z
N MET A 1 -8.17 0.61 -5.73
CA MET A 1 -7.16 1.10 -6.69
C MET A 1 -7.74 1.74 -7.93
N ARG A 2 -8.49 1.03 -8.79
CA ARG A 2 -9.01 1.61 -10.05
C ARG A 2 -9.79 2.91 -9.81
N ALA A 3 -10.72 2.92 -8.86
CA ALA A 3 -11.43 4.14 -8.47
C ALA A 3 -10.52 5.31 -8.02
N ALA A 4 -9.39 5.04 -7.37
CA ALA A 4 -8.44 6.08 -6.96
C ALA A 4 -7.65 6.64 -8.15
N LEU A 5 -7.28 5.78 -9.10
CA LEU A 5 -6.63 6.18 -10.36
C LEU A 5 -7.59 6.98 -11.24
N ASP A 6 -8.84 6.53 -11.35
CA ASP A 6 -9.91 7.21 -12.10
C ASP A 6 -10.21 8.59 -11.50
N ALA A 7 -10.33 8.68 -10.17
CA ALA A 7 -10.52 9.96 -9.47
C ALA A 7 -9.33 10.93 -9.65
N ALA A 8 -8.12 10.39 -9.78
CA ALA A 8 -6.92 11.16 -10.06
C ALA A 8 -6.71 11.46 -11.56
N GLY A 9 -7.58 10.96 -12.44
CA GLY A 9 -7.41 11.08 -13.89
C GLY A 9 -6.10 10.46 -14.41
N CYS A 10 -5.58 9.45 -13.72
CA CYS A 10 -4.30 8.82 -14.02
C CYS A 10 -4.49 7.39 -14.52
N ARG A 11 -3.68 6.97 -15.48
CA ARG A 11 -3.60 5.57 -15.89
C ARG A 11 -2.64 4.82 -14.95
N PRO A 12 -2.72 3.49 -14.83
CA PRO A 12 -1.77 2.73 -14.02
C PRO A 12 -0.31 3.01 -14.40
N GLU A 13 -0.01 3.11 -15.70
CA GLU A 13 1.33 3.43 -16.21
C GLU A 13 1.82 4.85 -15.91
N ASP A 14 0.95 5.73 -15.42
CA ASP A 14 1.34 7.06 -14.95
C ASP A 14 1.92 7.06 -13.53
N VAL A 15 1.75 5.97 -12.77
CA VAL A 15 2.25 5.84 -11.40
C VAL A 15 3.74 5.53 -11.42
N ASP A 16 4.53 6.33 -10.72
CA ASP A 16 6.01 6.22 -10.66
C ASP A 16 6.55 5.84 -9.27
N LEU A 17 5.67 5.68 -8.28
CA LEU A 17 6.04 5.18 -6.95
C LEU A 17 4.85 4.46 -6.31
N ILE A 18 5.08 3.30 -5.69
CA ILE A 18 4.06 2.54 -4.96
C ILE A 18 4.52 2.27 -3.53
N ILE A 19 3.72 2.70 -2.55
CA ILE A 19 3.99 2.46 -1.13
C ILE A 19 2.78 1.82 -0.48
N PHE A 20 2.97 0.62 0.05
CA PHE A 20 1.91 -0.19 0.64
C PHE A 20 2.07 -0.31 2.16
N GLY A 21 1.28 0.43 2.93
CA GLY A 21 1.15 0.25 4.38
C GLY A 21 0.35 -1.01 4.70
N THR A 22 0.98 -1.98 5.36
CA THR A 22 0.29 -3.16 5.90
C THR A 22 1.06 -3.83 7.02
N THR A 23 0.32 -4.33 8.01
CA THR A 23 0.84 -5.23 9.06
C THR A 23 0.36 -6.67 8.91
N THR A 24 -0.34 -6.96 7.81
CA THR A 24 -0.83 -8.32 7.50
C THR A 24 -0.47 -8.70 6.07
N PRO A 25 0.85 -8.71 5.75
CA PRO A 25 1.28 -9.02 4.40
C PRO A 25 0.85 -10.43 4.01
N ASN A 26 0.33 -10.57 2.78
CA ASN A 26 -0.06 -11.89 2.26
C ASN A 26 1.15 -12.82 2.09
N LEU A 27 2.32 -12.25 1.82
CA LEU A 27 3.60 -12.93 1.67
C LEU A 27 4.69 -12.04 2.28
N PHE A 28 5.65 -12.64 2.99
CA PHE A 28 6.85 -11.93 3.44
C PHE A 28 7.75 -11.53 2.25
N PHE A 29 7.85 -12.42 1.26
CA PHE A 29 8.52 -12.15 -0.01
C PHE A 29 7.81 -12.93 -1.13
N PRO A 30 7.58 -12.35 -2.32
CA PRO A 30 7.82 -10.94 -2.69
C PRO A 30 6.93 -9.95 -1.93
N ASN A 31 7.41 -8.71 -1.81
CA ASN A 31 6.74 -7.64 -1.08
C ASN A 31 5.35 -7.29 -1.67
N CYS A 32 4.39 -6.90 -0.83
CA CYS A 32 3.01 -6.60 -1.26
C CYS A 32 2.92 -5.44 -2.25
N GLY A 33 3.79 -4.43 -2.14
CA GLY A 33 3.91 -3.34 -3.12
C GLY A 33 4.31 -3.86 -4.51
N VAL A 34 5.26 -4.81 -4.57
CA VAL A 34 5.72 -5.44 -5.83
C VAL A 34 4.63 -6.33 -6.44
N LEU A 35 3.89 -7.08 -5.61
CA LEU A 35 2.74 -7.85 -6.08
C LEU A 35 1.68 -6.95 -6.70
N LEU A 36 1.43 -5.79 -6.08
CA LEU A 36 0.49 -4.83 -6.62
C LEU A 36 0.97 -4.20 -7.92
N GLN A 37 2.24 -3.82 -7.98
CA GLN A 37 2.89 -3.31 -9.18
C GLN A 37 2.65 -4.24 -10.37
N ALA A 38 2.89 -5.55 -10.17
CA ALA A 38 2.66 -6.57 -11.18
C ALA A 38 1.18 -6.66 -11.59
N ARG A 39 0.25 -6.57 -10.64
CA ARG A 39 -1.20 -6.61 -10.90
C ARG A 39 -1.73 -5.37 -11.64
N LEU A 40 -1.16 -4.20 -11.39
CA LEU A 40 -1.56 -2.95 -12.04
C LEU A 40 -0.88 -2.73 -13.40
N GLY A 41 0.17 -3.50 -13.72
CA GLY A 41 0.94 -3.33 -14.95
C GLY A 41 2.00 -2.22 -14.87
N CYS A 42 2.23 -1.64 -13.69
CA CYS A 42 3.17 -0.54 -13.44
C CYS A 42 4.63 -1.03 -13.38
N ARG A 43 5.12 -1.80 -14.36
CA ARG A 43 6.43 -2.46 -14.26
C ARG A 43 7.58 -1.44 -14.30
N GLY A 44 8.60 -1.64 -13.47
CA GLY A 44 9.85 -0.87 -13.49
C GLY A 44 9.89 0.34 -12.55
N VAL A 45 8.81 0.63 -11.83
CA VAL A 45 8.77 1.72 -10.83
C VAL A 45 9.08 1.20 -9.42
N PRO A 46 9.67 2.01 -8.53
CA PRO A 46 9.88 1.63 -7.13
C PRO A 46 8.56 1.22 -6.46
N ALA A 47 8.57 0.04 -5.83
CA ALA A 47 7.41 -0.50 -5.13
C ALA A 47 7.85 -1.23 -3.86
N PHE A 48 7.32 -0.81 -2.70
CA PHE A 48 7.65 -1.42 -1.41
C PHE A 48 6.49 -1.33 -0.41
N SER A 49 6.62 -2.03 0.72
CA SER A 49 5.66 -1.99 1.82
C SER A 49 6.30 -1.45 3.09
N VAL A 50 5.48 -0.82 3.91
CA VAL A 50 5.87 -0.33 5.24
C VAL A 50 4.96 -0.98 6.29
N GLU A 51 5.55 -1.43 7.37
CA GLU A 51 4.83 -2.04 8.49
C GLU A 51 4.81 -1.06 9.66
N THR A 52 3.65 -0.42 9.89
CA THR A 52 3.48 0.52 11.01
C THR A 52 2.09 0.41 11.67
N ALA A 53 1.54 -0.80 11.71
CA ALA A 53 0.24 -1.12 12.31
C ALA A 53 -0.86 -0.16 11.81
N CYS A 54 -1.68 0.36 12.73
CA CYS A 54 -2.79 1.27 12.43
C CYS A 54 -2.35 2.58 11.73
N SER A 55 -1.06 2.90 11.72
CA SER A 55 -0.51 4.08 11.06
C SER A 55 0.05 3.80 9.67
N GLY A 56 -0.14 2.59 9.13
CA GLY A 56 0.38 2.13 7.83
C GLY A 56 0.15 3.11 6.70
N PHE A 57 -1.09 3.58 6.54
CA PHE A 57 -1.44 4.55 5.50
C PHE A 57 -0.79 5.92 5.71
N MET A 58 -0.79 6.43 6.95
CA MET A 58 -0.22 7.75 7.25
C MET A 58 1.29 7.79 6.98
N TYR A 59 2.00 6.72 7.32
CA TYR A 59 3.41 6.58 6.99
C TYR A 59 3.63 6.45 5.48
N ALA A 60 2.84 5.63 4.80
CA ALA A 60 2.91 5.51 3.35
C ALA A 60 2.72 6.87 2.66
N LEU A 61 1.75 7.66 3.11
CA LEU A 61 1.48 9.01 2.61
C LEU A 61 2.62 10.00 2.92
N SER A 62 3.15 9.98 4.14
CA SER A 62 4.27 10.84 4.54
C SER A 62 5.54 10.55 3.73
N ILE A 63 5.80 9.28 3.44
CA ILE A 63 6.93 8.89 2.59
C ILE A 63 6.66 9.34 1.15
N ALA A 64 5.46 9.11 0.61
CA ALA A 64 5.08 9.58 -0.72
C ALA A 64 5.26 11.09 -0.89
N ASP A 65 4.84 11.89 0.10
CA ASP A 65 5.03 13.35 0.11
C ASP A 65 6.51 13.73 -0.03
N LYS A 66 7.40 13.05 0.70
CA LYS A 66 8.84 13.31 0.64
C LYS A 66 9.42 13.02 -0.74
N PHE A 67 9.06 11.89 -1.36
CA PHE A 67 9.51 11.56 -2.72
C PHE A 67 9.00 12.57 -3.75
N VAL A 68 7.74 13.00 -3.63
CA VAL A 68 7.17 14.01 -4.52
C VAL A 68 7.85 15.36 -4.36
N ARG A 69 8.07 15.80 -3.11
CA ARG A 69 8.74 17.07 -2.81
C ARG A 69 10.22 17.08 -3.17
N ALA A 70 10.88 15.92 -3.11
CA ALA A 70 12.26 15.76 -3.57
C ALA A 70 12.38 15.74 -5.12
N GLY A 71 11.25 15.63 -5.84
CA GLY A 71 11.23 15.50 -7.29
C GLY A 71 11.60 14.09 -7.79
N GLU A 72 11.66 13.11 -6.89
CA GLU A 72 11.98 11.71 -7.20
C GLU A 72 10.76 10.93 -7.71
N ALA A 73 9.55 11.42 -7.44
CA ALA A 73 8.30 10.89 -7.98
C ALA A 73 7.37 12.03 -8.39
N LYS A 74 6.66 11.90 -9.50
CA LYS A 74 5.61 12.83 -9.94
C LYS A 74 4.22 12.38 -9.49
N ARG A 75 3.99 11.06 -9.40
CA ARG A 75 2.69 10.43 -9.14
C ARG A 75 2.86 9.18 -8.28
N ALA A 76 2.87 9.41 -6.97
CA ALA A 76 2.96 8.34 -5.98
C ALA A 76 1.59 7.77 -5.61
N LEU A 77 1.50 6.44 -5.51
CA LEU A 77 0.36 5.69 -5.03
C LEU A 77 0.62 5.19 -3.60
N ALA A 78 0.04 5.86 -2.60
CA ALA A 78 0.07 5.45 -1.20
C ALA A 78 -1.18 4.64 -0.84
N ILE A 79 -1.00 3.50 -0.16
CA ILE A 79 -2.04 2.50 0.06
C ILE A 79 -1.99 2.05 1.51
N GLY A 80 -3.14 1.90 2.16
CA GLY A 80 -3.27 1.19 3.42
C GLY A 80 -4.25 0.04 3.23
N ALA A 81 -3.85 -1.18 3.57
CA ALA A 81 -4.75 -2.32 3.55
C ALA A 81 -4.31 -3.41 4.52
N GLU A 82 -5.26 -3.87 5.33
CA GLU A 82 -5.05 -4.89 6.34
C GLU A 82 -6.11 -5.98 6.24
N THR A 83 -5.72 -7.22 6.54
CA THR A 83 -6.59 -8.37 6.76
C THR A 83 -6.36 -8.91 8.17
N LEU A 84 -6.71 -8.09 9.17
CA LEU A 84 -6.50 -8.41 10.60
C LEU A 84 -7.18 -9.71 11.03
N SER A 85 -8.29 -10.08 10.37
CA SER A 85 -9.01 -11.34 10.62
C SER A 85 -8.15 -12.62 10.48
N ARG A 86 -7.01 -12.57 9.77
CA ARG A 86 -6.07 -13.70 9.70
C ARG A 86 -5.25 -13.91 10.97
N ILE A 87 -5.10 -12.87 11.78
CA ILE A 87 -4.27 -12.87 12.99
C ILE A 87 -5.10 -12.69 14.27
N THR A 88 -6.41 -12.48 14.14
CA THR A 88 -7.35 -12.45 15.26
C THR A 88 -7.50 -13.84 15.88
N ASP A 89 -7.33 -13.93 17.19
CA ASP A 89 -7.70 -15.11 17.95
C ASP A 89 -9.22 -15.16 18.12
N TRP A 90 -9.87 -16.08 17.42
CA TRP A 90 -11.32 -16.25 17.44
C TRP A 90 -11.86 -16.85 18.75
N THR A 91 -10.98 -17.29 19.65
CA THR A 91 -11.35 -17.75 21.00
C THR A 91 -11.41 -16.61 22.02
N ASP A 92 -10.83 -15.45 21.69
CA ASP A 92 -10.88 -14.25 22.52
C ASP A 92 -12.03 -13.31 22.11
N ARG A 93 -13.09 -13.31 22.93
CA ARG A 93 -14.29 -12.47 22.73
C ARG A 93 -14.05 -10.96 22.86
N SER A 94 -12.88 -10.52 23.33
CA SER A 94 -12.54 -9.09 23.41
C SER A 94 -12.09 -8.51 22.06
N THR A 95 -11.60 -9.35 21.14
CA THR A 95 -11.10 -8.95 19.82
C THR A 95 -11.93 -9.50 18.66
N ALA A 96 -12.72 -10.54 18.88
CA ALA A 96 -13.69 -11.07 17.92
C ALA A 96 -15.04 -10.31 18.01
N VAL A 97 -15.11 -9.11 17.44
CA VAL A 97 -16.37 -8.35 17.31
C VAL A 97 -16.90 -8.49 15.88
N LEU A 98 -18.13 -9.01 15.78
CA LEU A 98 -18.98 -9.14 14.58
C LEU A 98 -19.18 -7.81 13.84
#